data_AF-A0A923Z6P2-F1
#
_entry.id   AF-A0A923Z6P2-F1
#
_cell.length_a   1.000
_cell.length_b   1.000
_cell.length_c   1.000
_cell.angle_alpha   90.00
_cell.angle_beta   90.00
_cell.angle_gamma   90.00
#
_symmetry.space_group_name_H-M   'P 1'
#
loop_
_entity.id
_entity.type
_entity.pdbx_description
1 polymer ?
#
loop_
_entity_poly.entity_id
_entity_poly.type
_entity_poly.pdbx_seq_one_letter_code
_entity_poly.pdbx_strand_id
1 'polypeptide(L)'
;MTLALATLIGLGVVAAVVRSVVRWVRSPTGARSATWRLAVLVLAQPLSGGLLYLALTAASEPTGGTLIVDTHGSARTALLRSGRVVALPEAPPLSGIDRVPDLATAVRRFRPTRLQVVGDGLGLRDRDAVVGLAIDYTPAESLRGIVRLTPPRAVVSGGRFSVGGRVGGAGPFSVDLIDPAGRRVATATPDAAGDFVVTGTARIAGAATFTVRVHSAARVIEEAAVPVWVDPATPQRVLLLAGAPGPEVKYLRRWATDAGLAVHSEIATGAGLVLGDASLPLTVATLARFDVAVI
;
A
#
# COMPACT_ATOMS: atom_id res chain seq x y z
N MET A 1 -39.56 -5.55 31.43
CA MET A 1 -39.61 -6.90 30.82
C MET A 1 -39.16 -8.00 31.79
N THR A 2 -38.08 -7.79 32.56
CA THR A 2 -37.56 -8.74 33.57
C THR A 2 -38.55 -9.10 34.69
N LEU A 3 -39.32 -8.13 35.22
CA LEU A 3 -40.35 -8.36 36.25
C LEU A 3 -41.52 -9.22 35.75
N ALA A 4 -41.97 -9.01 34.51
CA ALA A 4 -43.02 -9.82 33.89
C ALA A 4 -42.55 -11.26 33.62
N LEU A 5 -41.29 -11.43 33.25
CA LEU A 5 -40.69 -12.76 33.05
C LEU A 5 -40.55 -13.53 34.38
N ALA A 6 -40.05 -12.86 35.42
CA ALA A 6 -39.89 -13.45 36.75
C ALA A 6 -41.23 -13.88 37.36
N THR A 7 -42.28 -13.07 37.18
CA THR A 7 -43.64 -13.40 37.64
C THR A 7 -44.24 -14.58 36.89
N LEU A 8 -44.06 -14.66 35.57
CA LEU A 8 -44.54 -15.80 34.77
C LEU A 8 -43.85 -17.12 35.16
N ILE A 9 -42.53 -17.10 35.34
CA ILE A 9 -41.76 -18.27 35.80
C ILE A 9 -42.18 -18.67 37.21
N GLY A 10 -42.36 -17.69 38.11
CA GLY A 10 -42.85 -17.93 39.47
C GLY A 10 -44.22 -18.61 39.50
N LEU A 11 -45.17 -18.15 38.67
CA LEU A 11 -46.50 -18.77 38.51
C LEU A 11 -46.39 -20.22 38.01
N GLY A 12 -45.50 -20.48 37.05
CA GLY A 12 -45.25 -21.83 36.54
C GLY A 12 -44.70 -22.78 37.61
N VAL A 13 -43.75 -22.31 38.43
CA VAL A 13 -43.20 -23.06 39.57
C VAL A 13 -44.29 -23.40 40.59
N VAL A 14 -45.12 -22.42 40.96
CA VAL A 14 -46.24 -22.63 41.90
C VAL A 14 -47.24 -23.65 41.35
N ALA A 15 -47.64 -23.53 40.08
CA ALA A 15 -48.56 -24.47 39.46
C ALA A 15 -48.00 -25.90 39.40
N ALA A 16 -46.70 -26.06 39.13
CA ALA A 16 -46.04 -27.36 39.09
C ALA A 16 -45.93 -28.00 40.50
N VAL A 17 -45.65 -27.20 41.53
CA VAL A 17 -45.67 -27.64 42.94
C VAL A 17 -47.06 -28.10 43.34
N VAL A 18 -48.09 -27.27 43.08
CA VAL A 18 -49.50 -27.59 43.40
C VAL A 18 -49.93 -28.88 42.69
N ARG A 19 -49.62 -29.03 41.39
CA ARG A 19 -49.94 -30.26 40.64
C ARG A 19 -49.29 -31.50 41.24
N SER A 20 -48.03 -31.39 41.67
CA SER A 20 -47.28 -32.51 42.26
C SER A 20 -47.85 -32.94 43.61
N VAL A 21 -48.22 -31.97 44.44
CA VAL A 21 -48.87 -32.20 45.74
C VAL A 21 -50.27 -32.80 45.56
N VAL A 22 -51.10 -32.23 44.66
CA VAL A 22 -52.46 -32.73 44.38
C VAL A 22 -52.44 -34.16 43.85
N ARG A 23 -51.52 -34.49 42.93
CA ARG A 23 -51.35 -35.86 42.42
C ARG A 23 -51.00 -36.84 43.53
N TRP A 24 -50.13 -36.45 44.47
CA TRP A 24 -49.74 -37.31 45.57
C TRP A 24 -50.88 -37.53 46.58
N VAL A 25 -51.64 -36.50 46.91
CA VAL A 25 -52.81 -36.59 47.80
C VAL A 25 -53.91 -37.46 47.20
N ARG A 26 -54.14 -37.37 45.89
CA ARG A 26 -55.16 -38.15 45.17
C ARG A 26 -54.75 -39.60 44.85
N SER A 27 -53.50 -40.00 45.09
CA SER A 27 -53.07 -41.38 44.87
C SER A 27 -53.59 -42.33 45.96
N PRO A 28 -54.16 -43.50 45.60
CA PRO A 28 -54.59 -44.54 46.53
C PRO A 28 -53.45 -45.00 47.44
N THR A 29 -53.74 -45.36 48.68
CA THR A 29 -52.75 -45.71 49.74
C THR A 29 -51.74 -46.79 49.32
N GLY A 30 -52.11 -47.73 48.44
CA GLY A 30 -51.22 -48.77 47.89
C GLY A 30 -50.36 -48.35 46.68
N ALA A 31 -50.61 -47.19 46.07
CA ALA A 31 -49.90 -46.67 44.89
C ALA A 31 -49.24 -45.30 45.16
N ARG A 32 -49.16 -44.86 46.42
CA ARG A 32 -48.49 -43.61 46.79
C ARG A 32 -46.99 -43.74 46.54
N SER A 33 -46.46 -42.85 45.72
CA SER A 33 -45.02 -42.72 45.55
C SER A 33 -44.37 -42.37 46.90
N ALA A 34 -43.21 -42.95 47.16
CA ALA A 34 -42.42 -42.64 48.35
C ALA A 34 -42.23 -41.13 48.53
N THR A 35 -42.37 -40.66 49.77
CA THR A 35 -42.36 -39.23 50.16
C THR A 35 -41.10 -38.49 49.70
N TRP A 36 -39.96 -39.19 49.62
CA TRP A 36 -38.71 -38.63 49.10
C TRP A 36 -38.82 -38.18 47.64
N ARG A 37 -39.58 -38.89 46.78
CA ARG A 37 -39.80 -38.49 45.38
C ARG A 37 -40.58 -37.18 45.28
N LEU A 38 -41.54 -36.97 46.17
CA LEU A 38 -42.28 -35.70 46.24
C LEU A 38 -41.39 -34.56 46.71
N ALA A 39 -40.58 -34.78 47.76
CA ALA A 39 -39.63 -33.79 48.25
C ALA A 39 -38.65 -33.36 47.15
N VAL A 40 -38.11 -34.33 46.39
CA VAL A 40 -37.24 -34.08 45.24
C VAL A 40 -37.96 -33.28 44.16
N LEU A 41 -39.19 -33.65 43.79
CA LEU A 41 -39.96 -32.94 42.75
C LEU A 41 -40.31 -31.50 43.14
N VAL A 42 -40.65 -31.25 44.40
CA VAL A 42 -40.97 -29.91 44.93
C VAL A 42 -39.71 -29.03 44.97
N LEU A 43 -38.58 -29.57 45.43
CA LEU A 43 -37.29 -28.86 45.45
C LEU A 43 -36.72 -28.61 44.04
N ALA A 44 -37.01 -29.49 43.07
CA ALA A 44 -36.55 -29.34 41.70
C ALA A 44 -37.24 -28.17 40.95
N GLN A 45 -38.46 -27.78 41.33
CA GLN A 45 -39.18 -26.69 40.65
C GLN A 45 -38.51 -25.31 40.79
N PRO A 46 -38.20 -24.80 42.00
CA PRO A 46 -37.54 -23.49 42.14
C PRO A 46 -36.14 -23.49 41.54
N LEU A 47 -35.43 -24.63 41.59
CA LEU A 47 -34.11 -24.79 41.00
C LEU A 47 -34.17 -24.69 39.46
N SER A 48 -35.14 -25.37 38.85
CA SER A 48 -35.39 -25.30 37.41
C SER A 48 -35.85 -23.91 36.96
N GLY A 49 -36.74 -23.27 37.74
CA GLY A 49 -37.20 -21.91 37.46
C GLY A 49 -36.07 -20.88 37.57
N GLY A 50 -35.19 -21.02 38.56
CA GLY A 50 -34.00 -20.18 38.72
C GLY A 50 -33.02 -20.32 37.56
N LEU A 51 -32.72 -21.56 37.15
CA LEU A 51 -31.87 -21.83 35.98
C LEU A 51 -32.48 -21.27 34.69
N LEU A 52 -33.79 -21.42 34.51
CA LEU A 52 -34.51 -20.87 33.35
C LEU A 52 -34.44 -19.33 33.33
N TYR A 53 -34.63 -18.68 34.48
CA TYR A 53 -34.52 -17.23 34.59
C TYR A 53 -33.10 -16.74 34.27
N LEU A 54 -32.06 -17.41 34.80
CA LEU A 54 -30.67 -17.08 34.50
C LEU A 54 -30.35 -17.28 33.01
N ALA A 55 -30.81 -18.36 32.40
CA ALA A 55 -30.61 -18.63 30.98
C ALA A 55 -31.27 -17.56 30.09
N LEU A 56 -32.48 -17.13 30.44
CA LEU A 56 -33.22 -16.11 29.67
C LEU A 56 -32.68 -14.70 29.85
N THR A 57 -32.13 -14.38 31.03
CA THR A 57 -31.59 -13.03 31.32
C THR A 57 -30.15 -12.86 30.87
N ALA A 58 -29.33 -13.92 30.87
CA ALA A 58 -27.96 -13.88 30.35
C ALA A 58 -27.89 -13.58 28.84
N ALA A 59 -28.96 -13.84 28.08
CA ALA A 59 -29.00 -13.65 26.62
C ALA A 59 -29.27 -12.20 26.18
N SER A 60 -29.52 -11.27 27.10
CA SER A 60 -29.82 -9.87 26.77
C SER A 60 -28.56 -9.02 26.77
N GLU A 61 -27.67 -9.24 25.81
CA GLU A 61 -26.68 -8.19 25.50
C GLU A 61 -27.41 -6.98 24.88
N PRO A 62 -27.03 -5.75 25.25
CA PRO A 62 -27.66 -4.54 24.73
C PRO A 62 -27.60 -4.53 23.20
N THR A 63 -28.78 -4.43 22.60
CA THR A 63 -28.95 -4.29 21.14
C THR A 63 -28.77 -2.83 20.77
N GLY A 64 -27.94 -2.55 19.77
CA GLY A 64 -27.73 -1.21 19.23
C GLY A 64 -26.44 -0.55 19.73
N GLY A 65 -25.70 0.01 18.77
CA GLY A 65 -24.39 0.63 18.98
C GLY A 65 -23.55 0.63 17.70
N THR A 66 -22.46 1.37 17.72
CA THR A 66 -21.44 1.36 16.66
C THR A 66 -20.52 0.17 16.87
N LEU A 67 -20.44 -0.71 15.87
CA LEU A 67 -19.44 -1.78 15.82
C LEU A 67 -18.24 -1.28 15.00
N ILE A 68 -17.09 -1.18 15.64
CA ILE A 68 -15.83 -0.83 14.99
C ILE A 68 -15.16 -2.13 14.57
N VAL A 69 -14.89 -2.26 13.28
CA VAL A 69 -14.31 -3.45 12.66
C VAL A 69 -12.94 -3.12 12.15
N ASP A 70 -11.94 -3.74 12.77
CA ASP A 70 -10.56 -3.68 12.32
C ASP A 70 -10.34 -4.66 11.18
N THR A 71 -9.75 -4.11 10.12
CA THR A 71 -9.33 -4.84 8.92
C THR A 71 -7.80 -4.76 8.80
N HIS A 72 -7.24 -5.35 7.75
CA HIS A 72 -5.81 -5.26 7.49
C HIS A 72 -5.34 -3.78 7.44
N GLY A 73 -4.11 -3.50 7.88
CA GLY A 73 -3.56 -2.13 7.86
C GLY A 73 -4.14 -1.14 8.88
N SER A 74 -5.00 -1.56 9.82
CA SER A 74 -5.53 -0.65 10.85
C SER A 74 -4.46 -0.21 11.85
N ALA A 75 -4.39 1.10 12.12
CA ALA A 75 -3.51 1.68 13.14
C ALA A 75 -4.22 1.77 14.50
N ARG A 76 -3.49 1.55 15.61
CA ARG A 76 -4.04 1.59 16.98
C ARG A 76 -4.78 2.89 17.32
N THR A 77 -4.43 4.00 16.69
CA THR A 77 -4.99 5.33 16.96
C THR A 77 -6.46 5.47 16.56
N ALA A 78 -6.95 4.65 15.62
CA ALA A 78 -8.35 4.67 15.17
C ALA A 78 -9.33 4.02 16.17
N LEU A 79 -8.81 3.28 17.16
CA LEU A 79 -9.56 2.56 18.20
C LEU A 79 -10.15 3.47 19.29
N LEU A 80 -9.84 4.77 19.28
CA LEU A 80 -10.25 5.72 20.32
C LEU A 80 -11.73 6.17 20.20
N ARG A 81 -12.53 5.50 19.37
CA ARG A 81 -13.94 5.85 19.15
C ARG A 81 -14.87 5.06 20.04
N SER A 82 -15.94 5.72 20.49
CA SER A 82 -16.98 5.12 21.33
C SER A 82 -17.75 4.05 20.55
N GLY A 83 -17.53 2.79 20.91
CA GLY A 83 -18.18 1.64 20.26
C GLY A 83 -17.59 0.32 20.75
N ARG A 84 -18.20 -0.79 20.34
CA ARG A 84 -17.62 -2.13 20.56
C ARG A 84 -16.62 -2.39 19.44
N VAL A 85 -15.39 -2.75 19.78
CA VAL A 85 -14.35 -3.07 18.80
C VAL A 85 -14.23 -4.57 18.61
N VAL A 86 -14.19 -5.00 17.36
CA VAL A 86 -13.96 -6.39 16.95
C VAL A 86 -12.89 -6.42 15.87
N ALA A 87 -11.98 -7.38 15.95
CA ALA A 87 -10.98 -7.64 14.92
C ALA A 87 -11.40 -8.80 14.02
N LEU A 88 -11.34 -8.60 12.70
CA LEU A 88 -11.45 -9.70 11.73
C LEU A 88 -10.15 -10.50 11.66
N PRO A 89 -10.15 -11.70 11.04
CA PRO A 89 -8.94 -12.53 10.93
C PRO A 89 -7.76 -11.82 10.25
N GLU A 90 -8.05 -10.93 9.30
CA GLU A 90 -7.09 -10.16 8.50
C GLU A 90 -6.48 -8.97 9.26
N ALA A 91 -7.08 -8.57 10.38
CA ALA A 91 -6.54 -7.49 11.20
C ALA A 91 -5.26 -7.93 11.96
N PRO A 92 -4.35 -6.98 12.24
CA PRO A 92 -3.16 -7.25 13.02
C PRO A 92 -3.51 -7.80 14.43
N PRO A 93 -2.60 -8.53 15.08
CA PRO A 93 -2.82 -9.04 16.43
C PRO A 93 -2.85 -7.87 17.43
N LEU A 94 -4.04 -7.40 17.75
CA LEU A 94 -4.28 -6.34 18.72
C LEU A 94 -4.66 -6.96 20.07
N SER A 95 -3.97 -6.56 21.13
CA SER A 95 -4.21 -7.04 22.50
C SER A 95 -5.48 -6.40 23.08
N GLY A 96 -6.36 -7.21 23.67
CA GLY A 96 -7.56 -6.72 24.36
C GLY A 96 -8.76 -6.46 23.46
N ILE A 97 -8.75 -6.97 22.22
CA ILE A 97 -9.86 -6.86 21.27
C ILE A 97 -10.42 -8.26 20.98
N ASP A 98 -11.75 -8.39 20.99
CA ASP A 98 -12.43 -9.63 20.61
C ASP A 98 -12.20 -9.91 19.13
N ARG A 99 -11.60 -11.07 18.81
CA ARG A 99 -11.42 -11.54 17.44
C ARG A 99 -12.61 -12.42 17.03
N VAL A 100 -13.16 -12.17 15.85
CA VAL A 100 -14.31 -12.91 15.31
C VAL A 100 -13.93 -13.49 13.93
N PRO A 101 -14.43 -14.68 13.56
CA PRO A 101 -14.03 -15.35 12.30
C PRO A 101 -14.53 -14.69 11.02
N ASP A 102 -15.62 -13.92 11.09
CA ASP A 102 -16.15 -13.10 10.00
C ASP A 102 -17.07 -12.00 10.51
N LEU A 103 -17.39 -11.06 9.61
CA LEU A 103 -18.28 -9.96 9.91
C LEU A 103 -19.72 -10.43 10.15
N ALA A 104 -20.17 -11.46 9.43
CA ALA A 104 -21.52 -12.01 9.60
C ALA A 104 -21.76 -12.51 11.04
N THR A 105 -20.77 -13.16 11.65
CA THR A 105 -20.80 -13.61 13.04
C THR A 105 -20.83 -12.42 13.99
N ALA A 106 -20.04 -11.38 13.72
CA ALA A 106 -20.05 -10.16 14.54
C ALA A 106 -21.41 -9.45 14.47
N VAL A 107 -21.99 -9.31 13.27
CA VAL A 107 -23.31 -8.69 13.07
C VAL A 107 -24.41 -9.50 13.76
N ARG A 108 -24.38 -10.84 13.67
CA ARG A 108 -25.35 -11.71 14.38
C ARG A 108 -25.23 -11.61 15.90
N ARG A 109 -24.00 -11.56 16.42
CA ARG A 109 -23.71 -11.51 17.86
C ARG A 109 -24.07 -10.16 18.47
N PHE A 110 -23.68 -9.07 17.82
CA PHE A 110 -23.76 -7.72 18.40
C PHE A 110 -24.92 -6.87 17.85
N ARG A 111 -25.55 -7.28 16.75
CA ARG A 111 -26.67 -6.60 16.09
C ARG A 111 -26.48 -5.06 16.01
N PRO A 112 -25.38 -4.58 15.42
CA PRO A 112 -25.11 -3.15 15.33
C PRO A 112 -26.10 -2.46 14.41
N THR A 113 -26.32 -1.16 14.63
CA THR A 113 -27.07 -0.28 13.70
C THR A 113 -26.15 0.51 12.79
N ARG A 114 -24.88 0.67 13.18
CA ARG A 114 -23.83 1.35 12.44
C ARG A 114 -22.53 0.56 12.50
N LEU A 115 -21.85 0.49 11.39
CA LEU A 115 -20.55 -0.13 11.23
C LEU A 115 -19.49 0.94 10.96
N GLN A 116 -18.39 0.91 11.69
CA GLN A 116 -17.21 1.68 11.36
C GLN A 116 -16.10 0.74 10.92
N VAL A 117 -15.68 0.83 9.65
CA VAL A 117 -14.61 -0.01 9.11
C VAL A 117 -13.30 0.76 9.13
N VAL A 118 -12.27 0.20 9.74
CA VAL A 118 -10.95 0.83 9.87
C VAL A 118 -9.89 -0.03 9.18
N GLY A 119 -9.07 0.60 8.33
CA GLY A 119 -7.95 -0.05 7.63
C GLY A 119 -8.17 -0.16 6.12
N ASP A 120 -7.76 -1.28 5.53
CA ASP A 120 -7.81 -1.54 4.10
C ASP A 120 -9.22 -1.85 3.57
N GLY A 121 -10.19 -2.00 4.46
CA GLY A 121 -11.60 -2.21 4.13
C GLY A 121 -12.01 -3.69 4.18
N LEU A 122 -13.23 -3.98 3.72
CA LEU A 122 -13.82 -5.32 3.79
C LEU A 122 -13.42 -6.18 2.59
N GLY A 123 -12.95 -7.40 2.89
CA GLY A 123 -12.73 -8.45 1.91
C GLY A 123 -14.04 -8.89 1.24
N LEU A 124 -13.93 -9.58 0.09
CA LEU A 124 -15.10 -10.03 -0.68
C LEU A 124 -16.11 -10.85 0.15
N ARG A 125 -15.61 -11.69 1.08
CA ARG A 125 -16.41 -12.53 1.98
C ARG A 125 -17.39 -11.73 2.85
N ASP A 126 -16.99 -10.53 3.29
CA ASP A 126 -17.72 -9.78 4.31
C ASP A 126 -18.61 -8.67 3.74
N ARG A 127 -18.60 -8.46 2.41
CA ARG A 127 -19.39 -7.40 1.75
C ARG A 127 -20.90 -7.65 1.81
N ASP A 128 -21.32 -8.90 1.75
CA ASP A 128 -22.76 -9.22 1.83
C ASP A 128 -23.29 -9.08 3.26
N ALA A 129 -22.40 -9.15 4.27
CA ALA A 129 -22.77 -9.03 5.68
C ALA A 129 -23.13 -7.60 6.11
N VAL A 130 -22.85 -6.59 5.27
CA VAL A 130 -23.10 -5.17 5.59
C VAL A 130 -24.35 -4.59 4.95
N VAL A 131 -25.10 -5.38 4.18
CA VAL A 131 -26.32 -4.93 3.51
C VAL A 131 -27.33 -4.42 4.55
N GLY A 132 -27.73 -3.16 4.41
CA GLY A 132 -28.70 -2.49 5.31
C GLY A 132 -28.10 -1.84 6.56
N LEU A 133 -26.78 -1.87 6.75
CA LEU A 133 -26.09 -1.14 7.82
C LEU A 133 -25.60 0.24 7.32
N ALA A 134 -25.61 1.24 8.20
CA ALA A 134 -24.90 2.49 7.95
C ALA A 134 -23.40 2.26 8.12
N ILE A 135 -22.58 2.55 7.10
CA ILE A 135 -21.14 2.28 7.10
C ILE A 135 -20.35 3.59 7.08
N ASP A 136 -19.49 3.78 8.09
CA ASP A 136 -18.48 4.82 8.14
C ASP A 136 -17.11 4.18 7.87
N TYR A 137 -16.46 4.51 6.75
CA TYR A 137 -15.15 3.96 6.40
C TYR A 137 -14.03 4.93 6.76
N THR A 138 -13.04 4.44 7.52
CA THR A 138 -11.80 5.15 7.85
C THR A 138 -10.63 4.38 7.23
N PRO A 139 -10.07 4.87 6.12
CA PRO A 139 -8.96 4.17 5.45
C PRO A 139 -7.73 4.09 6.36
N ALA A 140 -6.90 3.07 6.13
CA ALA A 140 -5.58 2.98 6.72
C ALA A 140 -4.79 4.27 6.44
N GLU A 141 -3.92 4.68 7.37
CA GLU A 141 -2.97 5.77 7.10
C GLU A 141 -2.16 5.39 5.86
N SER A 142 -2.25 6.22 4.81
CA SER A 142 -1.50 5.97 3.58
C SER A 142 -0.02 5.86 3.92
N LEU A 143 0.60 4.75 3.50
CA LEU A 143 2.02 4.50 3.70
C LEU A 143 2.80 5.75 3.28
N ARG A 144 3.53 6.31 4.24
CA ARG A 144 4.32 7.51 4.04
C ARG A 144 5.62 7.13 3.36
N GLY A 145 5.84 7.60 2.13
CA GLY A 145 7.02 7.18 1.34
C GLY A 145 6.71 7.00 -0.14
N ILE A 146 7.57 6.30 -0.86
CA ILE A 146 7.45 6.05 -2.30
C ILE A 146 6.40 4.95 -2.51
N VAL A 147 5.23 5.31 -3.03
CA VAL A 147 4.16 4.34 -3.33
C VAL A 147 4.21 3.84 -4.77
N ARG A 148 4.89 4.57 -5.66
CA ARG A 148 5.07 4.20 -7.06
C ARG A 148 6.35 4.82 -7.62
N LEU A 149 7.06 4.03 -8.42
CA LEU A 149 8.17 4.49 -9.27
C LEU A 149 7.96 4.03 -10.70
N THR A 150 8.26 4.91 -11.63
CA THR A 150 8.24 4.63 -13.07
C THR A 150 9.69 4.61 -13.55
N PRO A 151 10.20 3.45 -14.01
CA PRO A 151 11.58 3.35 -14.43
C PRO A 151 11.83 4.19 -15.68
N PRO A 152 13.04 4.77 -15.83
CA PRO A 152 13.41 5.48 -17.04
C PRO A 152 13.57 4.50 -18.21
N ARG A 153 13.39 5.01 -19.43
CA ARG A 153 13.75 4.29 -20.66
C ARG A 153 15.28 4.26 -20.81
N ALA A 154 15.79 3.33 -21.63
CA ALA A 154 17.18 3.34 -22.03
C ALA A 154 17.54 4.68 -22.68
N VAL A 155 18.75 5.18 -22.40
CA VAL A 155 19.25 6.46 -22.91
C VAL A 155 20.63 6.29 -23.52
N VAL A 156 20.99 7.13 -24.49
CA VAL A 156 22.35 7.17 -25.01
C VAL A 156 23.28 7.90 -24.03
N SER A 157 24.58 7.60 -24.09
CA SER A 157 25.59 8.35 -23.34
C SER A 157 25.52 9.85 -23.63
N GLY A 158 25.52 10.66 -22.56
CA GLY A 158 25.27 12.11 -22.61
C GLY A 158 23.78 12.48 -22.61
N GLY A 159 22.88 11.52 -22.77
CA GLY A 159 21.44 11.71 -22.82
C GLY A 159 20.81 12.07 -21.48
N ARG A 160 19.65 12.74 -21.55
CA ARG A 160 18.79 13.03 -20.40
C ARG A 160 17.77 11.92 -20.21
N PHE A 161 17.53 11.53 -18.96
CA PHE A 161 16.46 10.61 -18.59
C PHE A 161 15.58 11.24 -17.50
N SER A 162 14.31 10.84 -17.45
CA SER A 162 13.37 11.25 -16.41
C SER A 162 12.91 10.04 -15.61
N VAL A 163 12.83 10.20 -14.29
CA VAL A 163 12.23 9.23 -13.37
C VAL A 163 10.98 9.87 -12.80
N GLY A 164 9.84 9.23 -13.05
CA GLY A 164 8.55 9.63 -12.48
C GLY A 164 8.17 8.75 -11.31
N GLY A 165 7.33 9.24 -10.41
CA GLY A 165 6.82 8.44 -9.30
C GLY A 165 5.76 9.17 -8.51
N ARG A 166 5.34 8.54 -7.41
CA ARG A 166 4.38 9.10 -6.46
C ARG A 166 4.83 8.85 -5.03
N VAL A 167 4.72 9.87 -4.19
CA VAL A 167 4.94 9.83 -2.75
C VAL A 167 3.59 9.81 -2.04
N GLY A 168 3.39 8.83 -1.15
CA GLY A 168 2.23 8.71 -0.27
C GLY A 168 2.41 9.41 1.06
N GLY A 169 1.29 9.72 1.71
CA GLY A 169 1.21 10.46 2.96
C GLY A 169 0.99 11.96 2.77
N ALA A 170 0.78 12.68 3.87
CA ALA A 170 0.61 14.13 3.88
C ALA A 170 1.87 14.81 4.45
N GLY A 171 2.27 15.92 3.84
CA GLY A 171 3.34 16.78 4.33
C GLY A 171 4.21 17.37 3.21
N PRO A 172 5.09 18.33 3.55
CA PRO A 172 6.04 18.86 2.59
C PRO A 172 7.10 17.80 2.27
N PHE A 173 7.02 17.24 1.07
CA PHE A 173 8.00 16.30 0.56
C PHE A 173 8.95 16.98 -0.43
N SER A 174 10.21 16.53 -0.45
CA SER A 174 11.19 16.85 -1.48
C SER A 174 11.80 15.56 -1.98
N VAL A 175 11.94 15.43 -3.29
CA VAL A 175 12.48 14.25 -3.94
C VAL A 175 13.79 14.60 -4.62
N ASP A 176 14.86 13.95 -4.18
CA ASP A 176 16.20 14.15 -4.70
C ASP A 176 16.59 12.97 -5.61
N LEU A 177 17.20 13.28 -6.75
CA LEU A 177 17.87 12.30 -7.60
C LEU A 177 19.36 12.33 -7.31
N ILE A 178 19.94 11.17 -7.05
CA ILE A 178 21.33 11.01 -6.64
C ILE A 178 22.04 10.14 -7.68
N ASP A 179 23.21 10.60 -8.12
CA ASP A 179 24.05 9.86 -9.06
C ASP A 179 24.78 8.67 -8.38
N PRO A 180 25.36 7.74 -9.15
CA PRO A 180 26.10 6.60 -8.59
C PRO A 180 27.30 6.99 -7.70
N ALA A 181 27.76 8.24 -7.77
CA ALA A 181 28.83 8.77 -6.92
C ALA A 181 28.28 9.36 -5.60
N GLY A 182 26.98 9.25 -5.34
CA GLY A 182 26.33 9.74 -4.12
C GLY A 182 26.01 11.23 -4.15
N ARG A 183 26.16 11.91 -5.29
CA ARG A 183 25.91 13.34 -5.40
C ARG A 183 24.48 13.59 -5.86
N ARG A 184 23.80 14.54 -5.21
CA ARG A 184 22.50 15.05 -5.66
C ARG A 184 22.64 15.80 -6.98
N VAL A 185 21.94 15.33 -8.01
CA VAL A 185 21.96 15.90 -9.36
C VAL A 185 20.69 16.66 -9.72
N ALA A 186 19.57 16.34 -9.07
CA ALA A 186 18.31 17.07 -9.25
C ALA A 186 17.43 16.97 -8.00
N THR A 187 16.49 17.90 -7.87
CA THR A 187 15.47 17.93 -6.82
C THR A 187 14.12 18.31 -7.44
N ALA A 188 13.04 17.71 -6.97
CA ALA A 188 11.67 18.06 -7.31
C ALA A 188 10.76 18.06 -6.07
N THR A 189 9.73 18.89 -6.09
CA THR A 189 8.64 18.86 -5.10
C THR A 189 7.46 18.09 -5.70
N PRO A 190 6.92 17.07 -5.02
CA PRO A 190 5.70 16.40 -5.46
C PRO A 190 4.52 17.38 -5.53
N ASP A 191 3.58 17.11 -6.44
CA ASP A 191 2.35 17.88 -6.55
C ASP A 191 1.33 17.55 -5.45
N ALA A 192 0.13 18.12 -5.54
CA ALA A 192 -0.95 17.88 -4.56
C ALA A 192 -1.43 16.42 -4.51
N ALA A 193 -1.25 15.65 -5.59
CA ALA A 193 -1.52 14.22 -5.61
C ALA A 193 -0.33 13.39 -5.08
N GLY A 194 0.83 14.01 -4.92
CA GLY A 194 2.09 13.37 -4.53
C GLY A 194 2.90 12.88 -5.73
N ASP A 195 2.50 13.21 -6.96
CA ASP A 195 3.22 12.81 -8.16
C ASP A 195 4.46 13.70 -8.38
N PHE A 196 5.57 13.11 -8.84
CA PHE A 196 6.83 13.82 -9.08
C PHE A 196 7.53 13.33 -10.33
N VAL A 197 8.39 14.20 -10.90
CA VAL A 197 9.33 13.86 -11.97
C VAL A 197 10.68 14.50 -11.68
N VAL A 198 11.74 13.71 -11.66
CA VAL A 198 13.13 14.16 -11.53
C VAL A 198 13.91 13.77 -12.79
N THR A 199 14.82 14.63 -13.24
CA THR A 199 15.59 14.42 -14.47
C THR A 199 17.08 14.33 -14.18
N GLY A 200 17.78 13.38 -14.79
CA GLY A 200 19.23 13.23 -14.70
C GLY A 200 19.88 13.13 -16.08
N THR A 201 21.21 13.11 -16.10
CA THR A 201 22.03 12.85 -17.29
C THR A 201 22.92 11.65 -17.04
N ALA A 202 22.95 10.69 -17.97
CA ALA A 202 23.81 9.53 -17.87
C ALA A 202 25.01 9.69 -18.82
N ARG A 203 26.24 9.63 -18.28
CA ARG A 203 27.47 10.03 -19.02
C ARG A 203 28.35 8.87 -19.45
N ILE A 204 28.18 7.71 -18.83
CA ILE A 204 29.03 6.54 -19.05
C ILE A 204 28.12 5.46 -19.60
N ALA A 205 28.52 4.85 -20.72
CA ALA A 205 27.80 3.73 -21.30
C ALA A 205 27.82 2.51 -20.36
N GLY A 206 26.73 1.74 -20.36
CA GLY A 206 26.52 0.59 -19.48
C GLY A 206 25.42 0.80 -18.44
N ALA A 207 25.37 -0.09 -17.45
CA ALA A 207 24.42 0.00 -16.34
C ALA A 207 24.90 1.01 -15.29
N ALA A 208 24.00 1.90 -14.88
CA ALA A 208 24.21 2.82 -13.77
C ALA A 208 23.01 2.80 -12.82
N THR A 209 23.27 2.75 -11.51
CA THR A 209 22.20 2.79 -10.50
C THR A 209 22.14 4.18 -9.88
N PHE A 210 21.07 4.91 -10.19
CA PHE A 210 20.74 6.16 -9.51
C PHE A 210 19.88 5.88 -8.28
N THR A 211 19.79 6.82 -7.36
CA THR A 211 18.91 6.70 -6.19
C THR A 211 17.90 7.85 -6.18
N VAL A 212 16.63 7.52 -6.01
CA VAL A 212 15.58 8.49 -5.68
C VAL A 212 15.42 8.49 -4.17
N ARG A 213 15.59 9.66 -3.55
CA ARG A 213 15.52 9.86 -2.10
C ARG A 213 14.41 10.84 -1.75
N VAL A 214 13.50 10.44 -0.89
CA VAL A 214 12.40 11.29 -0.42
C VAL A 214 12.73 11.85 0.96
N HIS A 215 12.58 13.16 1.10
CA HIS A 215 12.78 13.90 2.34
C HIS A 215 11.47 14.51 2.84
N SER A 216 11.32 14.58 4.16
CA SER A 216 10.34 15.42 4.87
C SER A 216 11.05 16.17 5.97
N ALA A 217 10.95 17.50 6.01
CA ALA A 217 11.53 18.33 7.07
C ALA A 217 12.99 17.95 7.40
N ALA A 218 13.83 17.88 6.36
CA ALA A 218 15.25 17.46 6.38
C ALA A 218 15.54 15.99 6.71
N ARG A 219 14.57 15.20 7.15
CA ARG A 219 14.74 13.75 7.39
C ARG A 219 14.49 12.95 6.12
N VAL A 220 15.36 11.97 5.84
CA VAL A 220 15.12 10.96 4.81
C VAL A 220 13.99 10.04 5.27
N ILE A 221 12.96 9.91 4.44
CA ILE A 221 11.84 9.01 4.67
C ILE A 221 12.12 7.66 4.03
N GLU A 222 12.54 7.69 2.76
CA GLU A 222 12.73 6.49 1.96
C GLU A 222 13.71 6.73 0.81
N GLU A 223 14.38 5.66 0.39
CA GLU A 223 15.28 5.62 -0.76
C GLU A 223 14.95 4.43 -1.64
N ALA A 224 15.02 4.62 -2.95
CA ALA A 224 14.82 3.57 -3.93
C ALA A 224 15.88 3.63 -5.04
N ALA A 225 16.40 2.46 -5.40
CA ALA A 225 17.32 2.32 -6.51
C ALA A 225 16.58 2.41 -7.85
N VAL A 226 17.15 3.17 -8.78
CA VAL A 226 16.65 3.37 -10.13
C VAL A 226 17.73 2.95 -11.12
N PRO A 227 17.66 1.73 -11.67
CA PRO A 227 18.60 1.30 -12.68
C PRO A 227 18.35 2.06 -13.99
N VAL A 228 19.42 2.55 -14.59
CA VAL A 228 19.44 3.24 -15.88
C VAL A 228 20.37 2.47 -16.80
N TRP A 229 19.85 2.07 -17.96
CA TRP A 229 20.66 1.47 -19.02
C TRP A 229 21.10 2.55 -20.00
N VAL A 230 22.42 2.64 -20.21
CA VAL A 230 23.03 3.67 -21.04
C VAL A 230 23.67 3.03 -22.28
N ASP A 231 23.09 3.25 -23.44
CA ASP A 231 23.66 2.80 -24.70
C ASP A 231 24.87 3.67 -25.09
N PRO A 232 25.90 3.09 -25.73
CA PRO A 232 27.02 3.87 -26.25
C PRO A 232 26.51 4.87 -27.31
N ALA A 233 26.97 6.11 -27.23
CA ALA A 233 26.70 7.09 -28.27
C ALA A 233 27.48 6.73 -29.54
N THR A 234 26.85 6.84 -30.71
CA THR A 234 27.54 6.71 -31.99
C THR A 234 28.42 7.94 -32.23
N PRO A 235 29.74 7.79 -32.44
CA PRO A 235 30.62 8.90 -32.78
C PRO A 235 30.12 9.64 -34.02
N GLN A 236 30.05 10.98 -33.94
CA GLN A 236 29.73 11.80 -35.11
C GLN A 236 30.92 11.79 -36.07
N ARG A 237 30.64 11.66 -37.37
CA ARG A 237 31.63 11.58 -38.44
C ARG A 237 31.89 12.97 -39.00
N VAL A 238 33.13 13.45 -38.90
CA VAL A 238 33.51 14.80 -39.30
C VAL A 238 34.50 14.74 -40.46
N LEU A 239 34.21 15.46 -41.54
CA LEU A 239 35.16 15.74 -42.61
C LEU A 239 35.82 17.09 -42.35
N LEU A 240 37.13 17.11 -42.12
CA LEU A 240 37.93 18.32 -41.94
C LEU A 240 38.79 18.55 -43.19
N LEU A 241 38.47 19.56 -43.98
CA LEU A 241 39.25 20.00 -45.14
C LEU A 241 40.00 21.27 -44.74
N ALA A 242 41.29 21.36 -45.06
CA ALA A 242 42.08 22.56 -44.83
C ALA A 242 42.99 22.85 -46.02
N GLY A 243 43.04 24.12 -46.44
CA GLY A 243 43.87 24.55 -47.58
C GLY A 243 45.37 24.66 -47.28
N ALA A 244 45.76 24.66 -46.01
CA ALA A 244 47.14 24.73 -45.55
C ALA A 244 47.26 24.13 -44.13
N PRO A 245 48.43 23.60 -43.75
CA PRO A 245 48.70 23.24 -42.37
C PRO A 245 48.81 24.50 -41.49
N GLY A 246 48.14 24.48 -40.34
CA GLY A 246 48.15 25.59 -39.39
C GLY A 246 47.87 25.13 -37.95
N PRO A 247 48.19 25.97 -36.94
CA PRO A 247 47.93 25.64 -35.55
C PRO A 247 46.44 25.42 -35.28
N GLU A 248 45.55 26.18 -35.90
CA GLU A 248 44.09 26.06 -35.76
C GLU A 248 43.62 24.67 -36.19
N VAL A 249 44.05 24.23 -37.37
CA VAL A 249 43.71 22.90 -37.93
C VAL A 249 44.22 21.79 -37.03
N LYS A 250 45.44 21.94 -36.50
CA LYS A 250 46.03 21.00 -35.54
C LYS A 250 45.22 20.93 -34.25
N TYR A 251 44.90 22.06 -33.64
CA TYR A 251 44.16 22.11 -32.37
C TYR A 251 42.73 21.64 -32.53
N LEU A 252 42.07 21.99 -33.64
CA LEU A 252 40.72 21.53 -33.95
C LEU A 252 40.68 20.01 -34.15
N ARG A 253 41.58 19.47 -34.97
CA ARG A 253 41.69 18.00 -35.18
C ARG A 253 41.91 17.28 -33.86
N ARG A 254 42.84 17.77 -33.04
CA ARG A 254 43.12 17.19 -31.72
C ARG A 254 41.90 17.23 -30.80
N TRP A 255 41.27 18.39 -30.67
CA TRP A 255 40.07 18.53 -29.85
C TRP A 255 38.95 17.59 -30.32
N ALA A 256 38.72 17.49 -31.63
CA ALA A 256 37.68 16.64 -32.20
C ALA A 256 37.95 15.16 -31.92
N THR A 257 39.20 14.69 -32.05
CA THR A 257 39.60 13.34 -31.65
C THR A 257 39.42 13.12 -30.14
N ASP A 258 39.85 14.06 -29.31
CA ASP A 258 39.74 13.98 -27.84
C ASP A 258 38.26 13.99 -27.37
N ALA A 259 37.37 14.64 -28.12
CA ALA A 259 35.92 14.63 -27.91
C ALA A 259 35.24 13.33 -28.38
N GLY A 260 35.99 12.38 -28.96
CA GLY A 260 35.48 11.11 -29.45
C GLY A 260 34.77 11.21 -30.81
N LEU A 261 35.01 12.26 -31.59
CA LEU A 261 34.49 12.38 -32.96
C LEU A 261 35.31 11.52 -33.92
N ALA A 262 34.65 10.92 -34.91
CA ALA A 262 35.30 10.18 -35.98
C ALA A 262 35.74 11.17 -37.08
N VAL A 263 36.98 11.66 -36.98
CA VAL A 263 37.52 12.70 -37.88
C VAL A 263 38.24 12.08 -39.06
N HIS A 264 37.83 12.46 -40.28
CA HIS A 264 38.59 12.29 -41.52
C HIS A 264 39.17 13.66 -41.91
N SER A 265 40.50 13.76 -41.97
CA SER A 265 41.22 15.03 -42.13
C SER A 265 42.03 15.08 -43.42
N GLU A 266 41.79 16.11 -44.24
CA GLU A 266 42.50 16.37 -45.49
C GLU A 266 43.12 17.77 -45.43
N ILE A 267 44.44 17.86 -45.37
CA ILE A 267 45.16 19.13 -45.22
C ILE A 267 46.09 19.32 -46.41
N ALA A 268 45.73 20.22 -47.33
CA ALA A 268 46.57 20.53 -48.48
C ALA A 268 47.89 21.19 -48.06
N THR A 269 48.99 20.83 -48.70
CA THR A 269 50.33 21.42 -48.47
C THR A 269 50.92 22.08 -49.72
N GLY A 270 50.17 22.10 -50.82
CA GLY A 270 50.61 22.60 -52.13
C GLY A 270 51.13 21.49 -53.05
N ALA A 271 51.29 21.78 -54.34
CA ALA A 271 51.75 20.84 -55.37
C ALA A 271 50.95 19.52 -55.48
N GLY A 272 49.66 19.55 -55.11
CA GLY A 272 48.79 18.37 -55.10
C GLY A 272 49.04 17.42 -53.92
N LEU A 273 49.85 17.83 -52.94
CA LEU A 273 50.12 17.06 -51.74
C LEU A 273 49.10 17.36 -50.64
N VAL A 274 48.79 16.31 -49.88
CA VAL A 274 47.82 16.30 -48.80
C VAL A 274 48.43 15.58 -47.60
N LEU A 275 48.21 16.12 -46.41
CA LEU A 275 48.51 15.51 -45.12
C LEU A 275 47.23 15.04 -44.44
N GLY A 276 47.32 13.91 -43.75
CA GLY A 276 46.21 13.32 -43.01
C GLY A 276 45.72 12.03 -43.66
N ASP A 277 44.42 11.92 -43.80
CA ASP A 277 43.72 10.78 -44.38
C ASP A 277 43.67 10.87 -45.91
N ALA A 278 43.29 9.77 -46.56
CA ALA A 278 43.22 9.73 -48.02
C ALA A 278 42.20 10.75 -48.57
N SER A 279 42.58 11.48 -49.62
CA SER A 279 41.67 12.39 -50.31
C SER A 279 40.44 11.65 -50.81
N LEU A 280 39.28 12.27 -50.61
CA LEU A 280 38.01 11.72 -51.04
C LEU A 280 37.40 12.63 -52.11
N PRO A 281 36.78 12.08 -53.16
CA PRO A 281 36.10 12.90 -54.15
C PRO A 281 34.92 13.60 -53.48
N LEU A 282 34.82 14.92 -53.64
CA LEU A 282 33.73 15.74 -53.08
C LEU A 282 32.43 15.53 -53.87
N THR A 283 31.80 14.37 -53.64
CA THR A 283 30.52 13.99 -54.24
C THR A 283 29.44 13.90 -53.17
N VAL A 284 28.18 13.93 -53.59
CA VAL A 284 27.03 13.70 -52.70
C VAL A 284 27.16 12.38 -51.95
N ALA A 285 27.60 11.31 -52.62
CA ALA A 285 27.78 9.99 -52.00
C ALA A 285 28.86 10.00 -50.90
N THR A 286 29.97 10.71 -51.13
CA THR A 286 31.04 10.86 -50.12
C THR A 286 30.58 11.69 -48.93
N LEU A 287 29.93 12.83 -49.18
CA LEU A 287 29.47 13.76 -48.14
C LEU A 287 28.40 13.12 -47.26
N ALA A 288 27.53 12.27 -47.81
CA ALA A 288 26.53 11.52 -47.03
C ALA A 288 27.13 10.56 -45.98
N ARG A 289 28.43 10.27 -46.03
CA ARG A 289 29.13 9.45 -45.03
C ARG A 289 29.59 10.26 -43.82
N PHE A 290 29.42 11.59 -43.84
CA PHE A 290 29.83 12.48 -42.76
C PHE A 290 28.60 13.24 -42.26
N ASP A 291 28.59 13.54 -40.97
CA ASP A 291 27.49 14.26 -40.32
C ASP A 291 27.76 15.78 -40.34
N VAL A 292 29.05 16.16 -40.40
CA VAL A 292 29.51 17.56 -40.49
C VAL A 292 30.74 17.65 -41.39
N ALA A 293 30.82 18.71 -42.20
CA ALA A 293 32.02 19.10 -42.93
C ALA A 293 32.50 20.47 -42.42
N VAL A 294 33.81 20.58 -42.17
CA VAL A 294 34.51 21.82 -41.80
C VAL A 294 35.55 22.08 -42.88
N ILE A 295 35.53 23.29 -43.47
CA ILE A 295 36.33 23.69 -44.65
C ILE A 295 37.03 25.00 -44.34
#